data_AF-A0A3N1ZWE9-F1
#
_entry.id   AF-A0A3N1ZWE9-F1
#
_cell.length_a   1.000
_cell.length_b   1.000
_cell.length_c   1.000
_cell.angle_alpha   90.00
_cell.angle_beta   90.00
_cell.angle_gamma   90.00
#
_symmetry.space_group_name_H-M   'P 1'
#
loop_
_entity.id
_entity.type
_entity.pdbx_description
1 polymer ?
#
loop_
_entity_poly.entity_id
_entity_poly.type
_entity_poly.pdbx_seq_one_letter_code
_entity_poly.pdbx_strand_id
1 'polypeptide(L)'
;MIASQTCDVVQPNRELVSLLPIKTCDEAIFKEAKRGRISSTVAVDEIDGQFRVARLDQITSFAKVMVDGQPEIGLSGRSGSSAEARDLARRLGTYFSRFPIPDPARSSFEAIINQLRGDMRKAIRQRALDGVLEFRVMASPTWDSDRFRLRITAVTKASSLPPRDITGALAGSGRPEPSSEDVAHMQIADVYKALDQETDPHVRVLLWDRFADCLEGMAQPQGCVSSIEVEVLSEDEYKYSDWRRSESLNLEALSPVVPSSQE
;
A
#
# COMPACT_ATOMS: atom_id res chain seq x y z
N MET A 1 12.63 14.34 19.48
CA MET A 1 11.44 13.46 19.47
C MET A 1 10.35 14.16 18.66
N ILE A 2 9.48 13.42 17.97
CA ILE A 2 8.30 14.00 17.31
C ILE A 2 7.08 13.76 18.18
N ALA A 3 6.31 14.79 18.49
CA ALA A 3 4.99 14.63 19.09
C ALA A 3 4.02 14.13 18.00
N SER A 4 3.57 12.87 18.11
CA SER A 4 2.71 12.24 17.11
C SER A 4 1.30 12.86 17.04
N GLN A 5 0.86 13.48 18.14
CA GLN A 5 -0.42 14.18 18.26
C GLN A 5 -0.20 15.46 19.08
N THR A 6 -0.03 16.60 18.41
CA THR A 6 0.24 17.89 19.08
C THR A 6 -0.95 18.38 19.92
N CYS A 7 -2.16 17.93 19.62
CA CYS A 7 -3.35 18.19 20.42
C CYS A 7 -3.25 17.59 21.84
N ASP A 8 -2.55 16.47 22.03
CA ASP A 8 -2.34 15.90 23.36
C ASP A 8 -1.46 16.80 24.22
N VAL A 9 -0.49 17.51 23.63
CA VAL A 9 0.41 18.44 24.34
C VAL A 9 -0.39 19.59 24.95
N VAL A 10 -1.29 20.20 24.18
CA VAL A 10 -2.05 21.40 24.58
C VAL A 10 -3.30 21.11 25.41
N GLN A 11 -3.84 19.88 25.39
CA GLN A 11 -5.05 19.53 26.14
C GLN A 11 -4.78 19.47 27.66
N PRO A 12 -5.41 20.31 28.49
CA PRO A 12 -5.10 20.38 29.93
C PRO A 12 -5.43 19.09 30.68
N ASN A 13 -6.40 18.30 30.20
CA ASN A 13 -6.86 17.07 30.85
C ASN A 13 -6.06 15.81 30.43
N ARG A 14 -5.02 15.98 29.62
CA ARG A 14 -4.10 14.89 29.24
C ARG A 14 -2.82 15.02 30.04
N GLU A 15 -2.46 14.02 30.83
CA GLU A 15 -1.21 13.98 31.61
C GLU A 15 -0.03 13.39 30.81
N LEU A 16 -0.34 12.63 29.77
CA LEU A 16 0.63 11.93 28.92
C LEU A 16 0.61 12.49 27.49
N VAL A 17 1.75 12.38 26.82
CA VAL A 17 1.93 12.69 25.40
C VAL A 17 2.65 11.54 24.70
N SER A 18 2.19 11.18 23.50
CA SER A 18 2.83 10.14 22.69
C SER A 18 3.95 10.73 21.82
N LEU A 19 5.17 10.31 22.11
CA LEU A 19 6.38 10.75 21.43
C LEU A 19 6.97 9.61 20.59
N LEU A 20 7.48 10.00 19.43
CA LEU A 20 8.30 9.16 18.57
C LEU A 20 9.78 9.50 18.79
N PRO A 21 10.64 8.50 19.09
CA PRO A 21 12.06 8.75 19.19
C PRO A 21 12.63 9.05 17.80
N ILE A 22 13.57 9.99 17.77
CA ILE A 22 14.34 10.34 16.57
C ILE A 22 15.71 9.68 16.72
N LYS A 23 16.11 8.88 15.72
CA LYS A 23 17.41 8.23 15.66
C LYS A 23 18.20 8.73 14.46
N THR A 24 19.53 8.77 14.60
CA THR A 24 20.44 8.96 13.47
C THR A 24 20.48 7.69 12.64
N CYS A 25 20.56 7.84 11.32
CA CYS A 25 20.70 6.72 10.39
C CYS A 25 21.70 7.07 9.27
N ASP A 26 22.02 6.08 8.44
CA ASP A 26 22.77 6.32 7.21
C ASP A 26 21.90 7.04 6.15
N GLU A 27 22.56 7.54 5.10
CA GLU A 27 21.90 8.23 3.99
C GLU A 27 20.94 7.29 3.21
N ALA A 28 21.25 5.99 3.16
CA ALA A 28 20.47 5.01 2.42
C ALA A 28 19.09 4.80 3.06
N ILE A 29 19.06 4.53 4.38
CA ILE A 29 17.84 4.41 5.19
C ILE A 29 17.06 5.72 5.12
N PHE A 30 17.73 6.87 5.23
CA PHE A 30 17.06 8.17 5.13
C PHE A 30 16.37 8.36 3.77
N LYS A 31 17.04 8.04 2.66
CA LYS A 31 16.46 8.11 1.32
C LYS A 31 15.27 7.16 1.15
N GLU A 32 15.35 5.95 1.66
CA GLU A 32 14.25 4.98 1.58
C GLU A 32 13.06 5.36 2.49
N ALA A 33 13.32 5.90 3.68
CA ALA A 33 12.32 6.45 4.59
C ALA A 33 11.61 7.66 3.96
N LYS A 34 12.37 8.59 3.36
CA LYS A 34 11.85 9.76 2.63
C LYS A 34 10.94 9.33 1.47
N ARG A 35 11.29 8.23 0.79
CA ARG A 35 10.46 7.61 -0.28
C ARG A 35 9.27 6.80 0.23
N GLY A 36 9.09 6.64 1.54
CA GLY A 36 7.97 5.85 2.10
C GLY A 36 8.15 4.33 2.00
N ARG A 37 9.35 3.86 1.64
CA ARG A 37 9.62 2.43 1.41
C ARG A 37 9.96 1.66 2.68
N ILE A 38 10.19 2.37 3.78
CA ILE A 38 10.33 1.78 5.11
C ILE A 38 9.16 2.30 5.93
N SER A 39 8.25 1.39 6.21
CA SER A 39 6.92 1.77 6.67
C SER A 39 6.85 1.98 8.18
N SER A 40 7.89 1.59 8.92
CA SER A 40 8.07 1.87 10.34
C SER A 40 8.85 3.16 10.61
N THR A 41 9.26 3.90 9.56
CA THR A 41 10.09 5.09 9.71
C THR A 41 9.55 6.30 8.97
N VAL A 42 9.84 7.49 9.52
CA VAL A 42 9.54 8.78 8.91
C VAL A 42 10.83 9.58 8.84
N ALA A 43 11.21 10.06 7.66
CA ALA A 43 12.34 10.96 7.53
C ALA A 43 11.98 12.29 8.21
N VAL A 44 12.88 12.79 9.07
CA VAL A 44 12.66 14.05 9.79
C VAL A 44 13.36 15.17 9.04
N ASP A 45 14.68 15.26 9.17
CA ASP A 45 15.54 16.21 8.45
C ASP A 45 17.01 15.78 8.59
N GLU A 46 17.88 16.47 7.85
CA GLU A 46 19.32 16.48 8.12
C GLU A 46 19.63 17.66 9.04
N ILE A 47 20.16 17.38 10.22
CA ILE A 47 20.49 18.40 11.22
C ILE A 47 21.94 18.13 11.65
N ASP A 48 22.78 19.16 11.59
CA ASP A 48 24.21 19.09 11.90
C ASP A 48 24.97 18.01 11.08
N GLY A 49 24.60 17.84 9.80
CA GLY A 49 25.22 16.86 8.91
C GLY A 49 24.85 15.40 9.21
N GLN A 50 23.84 15.15 10.03
CA GLN A 50 23.37 13.82 10.37
C GLN A 50 21.94 13.59 9.89
N PHE A 51 21.73 12.49 9.16
CA PHE A 51 20.40 12.07 8.73
C PHE A 51 19.61 11.48 9.90
N ARG A 52 18.36 11.92 10.07
CA ARG A 52 17.51 11.52 11.18
C ARG A 52 16.17 10.96 10.73
N VAL A 53 15.73 9.90 11.40
CA VAL A 53 14.43 9.25 11.18
C VAL A 53 13.68 9.09 12.50
N ALA A 54 12.37 9.26 12.48
CA ALA A 54 11.48 8.91 13.56
C ALA A 54 11.01 7.46 13.42
N ARG A 55 10.96 6.72 14.54
CA ARG A 55 10.61 5.30 14.59
C ARG A 55 9.16 5.10 15.05
N LEU A 56 8.27 4.75 14.12
CA LEU A 56 6.84 4.49 14.39
C LEU A 56 6.62 3.26 15.26
N ASP A 57 7.52 2.28 15.16
CA ASP A 57 7.53 1.06 15.95
C ASP A 57 8.00 1.25 17.41
N GLN A 58 8.43 2.46 17.76
CA GLN A 58 8.94 2.80 19.10
C GLN A 58 8.16 3.97 19.75
N ILE A 59 6.91 4.18 19.32
CA ILE A 59 6.05 5.20 19.95
C ILE A 59 5.91 4.92 21.44
N THR A 60 6.17 5.93 22.27
CA THR A 60 6.16 5.79 23.73
C THR A 60 5.40 6.95 24.36
N SER A 61 4.71 6.69 25.46
CA SER A 61 4.00 7.72 26.23
C SER A 61 4.91 8.30 27.30
N PHE A 62 5.00 9.63 27.36
CA PHE A 62 5.75 10.38 28.36
C PHE A 62 4.82 11.26 29.17
N ALA A 63 5.10 11.44 30.46
CA ALA A 63 4.45 12.46 31.26
C ALA A 63 4.78 13.86 30.72
N LYS A 64 3.77 14.73 30.61
CA LYS A 64 3.94 16.09 30.07
C LYS A 64 5.02 16.89 30.78
N VAL A 65 5.11 16.73 32.10
CA VAL A 65 6.11 17.40 32.95
C VAL A 65 7.55 17.09 32.52
N MET A 66 7.80 15.97 31.82
CA MET A 66 9.13 15.63 31.30
C MET A 66 9.44 16.33 29.96
N VAL A 67 8.41 16.78 29.25
CA VAL A 67 8.52 17.46 27.96
C VAL A 67 8.43 18.98 28.13
N ASP A 68 7.78 19.43 29.20
CA ASP A 68 7.67 20.85 29.54
C ASP A 68 9.05 21.50 29.72
N GLY A 69 9.22 22.68 29.12
CA GLY A 69 10.48 23.42 29.12
C GLY A 69 11.62 22.83 28.29
N GLN A 70 11.42 21.71 27.59
CA GLN A 70 12.46 21.15 26.70
C GLN A 70 12.62 22.02 25.44
N PRO A 71 13.85 22.18 24.92
CA PRO A 71 14.10 23.00 23.74
C PRO A 71 13.46 22.38 22.49
N GLU A 72 12.79 23.22 21.71
CA GLU A 72 12.27 22.87 20.39
C GLU A 72 13.41 22.99 19.37
N ILE A 73 13.94 21.85 18.91
CA ILE A 73 15.13 21.76 18.04
C ILE A 73 14.76 21.87 16.55
N GLY A 74 13.48 21.77 16.21
CA GLY A 74 12.99 21.88 14.84
C GLY A 74 11.47 21.82 14.77
N LEU A 75 10.91 22.42 13.72
CA LEU A 75 9.47 22.60 13.52
C LEU A 75 9.08 22.16 12.11
N SER A 76 8.49 20.98 11.99
CA SER A 76 7.82 20.55 10.76
C SER A 76 6.30 20.58 10.97
N GLY A 77 5.58 21.29 10.09
CA GLY A 77 4.12 21.25 10.04
C GLY A 77 3.35 21.96 11.16
N ARG A 78 3.61 23.25 11.36
CA ARG A 78 2.86 24.13 12.31
C ARG A 78 1.35 24.18 12.10
N SER A 79 0.87 23.82 10.91
CA SER A 79 -0.56 23.73 10.61
C SER A 79 -0.93 22.26 10.45
N GLY A 80 -2.06 21.84 11.02
CA GLY A 80 -2.64 20.51 10.75
C GLY A 80 -2.95 20.26 9.25
N SER A 81 -2.89 21.31 8.42
CA SER A 81 -3.01 21.23 6.97
C SER A 81 -1.68 21.23 6.19
N SER A 82 -0.52 21.27 6.87
CA SER A 82 0.78 21.22 6.17
C SER A 82 0.98 19.87 5.48
N ALA A 83 1.79 19.86 4.42
CA ALA A 83 2.09 18.64 3.67
C ALA A 83 2.82 17.61 4.57
N GLU A 84 3.68 18.09 5.46
CA GLU A 84 4.47 17.29 6.41
C GLU A 84 3.57 16.66 7.48
N ALA A 85 2.65 17.44 8.05
CA ALA A 85 1.68 16.93 9.04
C ALA A 85 0.76 15.87 8.42
N ARG A 86 0.31 16.09 7.17
CA ARG A 86 -0.48 15.11 6.42
C ARG A 86 0.31 13.85 6.09
N ASP A 87 1.59 13.96 5.69
CA ASP A 87 2.42 12.79 5.42
C ASP A 87 2.68 11.98 6.70
N LEU A 88 2.99 12.64 7.83
CA LEU A 88 3.14 11.98 9.12
C LEU A 88 1.84 11.27 9.55
N ALA A 89 0.70 11.95 9.47
CA ALA A 89 -0.60 11.36 9.81
C ALA A 89 -0.94 10.15 8.93
N ARG A 90 -0.70 10.26 7.61
CA ARG A 90 -0.87 9.16 6.65
C ARG A 90 0.01 7.97 7.01
N ARG A 91 1.29 8.20 7.33
CA ARG A 91 2.23 7.14 7.72
C ARG A 91 1.86 6.48 9.04
N LEU A 92 1.44 7.27 10.04
CA LEU A 92 0.94 6.76 11.31
C LEU A 92 -0.30 5.86 11.11
N GLY A 93 -1.27 6.33 10.32
CA GLY A 93 -2.44 5.54 9.93
C GLY A 93 -2.03 4.23 9.27
N THR A 94 -1.22 4.30 8.20
CA THR A 94 -0.66 3.14 7.50
C THR A 94 0.12 2.19 8.39
N TYR A 95 0.80 2.68 9.43
CA TYR A 95 1.54 1.81 10.36
C TYR A 95 0.62 1.05 11.31
N PHE A 96 -0.35 1.73 11.93
CA PHE A 96 -1.23 1.13 12.94
C PHE A 96 -2.48 0.45 12.36
N SER A 97 -2.85 0.70 11.11
CA SER A 97 -4.02 0.07 10.47
C SER A 97 -3.70 -1.25 9.76
N ARG A 98 -2.52 -1.84 9.99
CA ARG A 98 -2.07 -3.03 9.29
C ARG A 98 -2.79 -4.25 9.79
N PHE A 99 -3.43 -4.97 8.87
CA PHE A 99 -3.92 -6.29 9.19
C PHE A 99 -2.72 -7.25 9.39
N PRO A 100 -2.69 -8.01 10.50
CA PRO A 100 -1.61 -8.95 10.80
C PRO A 100 -1.77 -10.23 9.96
N ILE A 101 -1.41 -10.15 8.67
CA ILE A 101 -1.45 -11.30 7.76
C ILE A 101 -0.50 -12.40 8.29
N PRO A 102 -0.98 -13.65 8.43
CA PRO A 102 -0.14 -14.78 8.83
C PRO A 102 1.06 -14.96 7.90
N ASP A 103 2.23 -15.31 8.45
CA ASP A 103 3.47 -15.48 7.67
C ASP A 103 3.33 -16.41 6.45
N PRO A 104 2.69 -17.60 6.55
CA PRO A 104 2.49 -18.46 5.38
C PRO A 104 1.68 -17.78 4.27
N ALA A 105 0.68 -16.98 4.64
CA ALA A 105 -0.10 -16.21 3.68
C ALA A 105 0.77 -15.15 3.00
N ARG A 106 1.52 -14.35 3.78
CA ARG A 106 2.42 -13.32 3.25
C ARG A 106 3.45 -13.90 2.28
N SER A 107 4.11 -14.99 2.65
CA SER A 107 5.09 -15.66 1.78
C SER A 107 4.45 -16.16 0.48
N SER A 108 3.17 -16.54 0.52
CA SER A 108 2.49 -17.09 -0.65
C SER A 108 2.24 -16.07 -1.77
N PHE A 109 2.18 -14.78 -1.46
CA PHE A 109 2.01 -13.70 -2.44
C PHE A 109 3.16 -12.68 -2.42
N GLU A 110 4.32 -13.06 -1.88
CA GLU A 110 5.49 -12.17 -1.82
C GLU A 110 5.97 -11.75 -3.21
N ALA A 111 5.94 -12.65 -4.19
CA ALA A 111 6.26 -12.33 -5.57
C ALA A 111 5.31 -11.27 -6.16
N ILE A 112 4.02 -11.32 -5.82
CA ILE A 112 3.02 -10.30 -6.21
C ILE A 112 3.38 -8.95 -5.58
N ILE A 113 3.66 -8.91 -4.27
CA ILE A 113 4.06 -7.67 -3.58
C ILE A 113 5.30 -7.09 -4.25
N ASN A 114 6.32 -7.90 -4.47
CA ASN A 114 7.57 -7.47 -5.09
C ASN A 114 7.34 -7.00 -6.52
N GLN A 115 6.47 -7.67 -7.27
CA GLN A 115 6.11 -7.26 -8.61
C GLN A 115 5.36 -5.93 -8.63
N LEU A 116 4.46 -5.67 -7.69
CA LEU A 116 3.76 -4.38 -7.58
C LEU A 116 4.73 -3.26 -7.14
N ARG A 117 5.67 -3.56 -6.24
CA ARG A 117 6.65 -2.61 -5.68
C ARG A 117 7.89 -2.36 -6.54
N GLY A 118 8.23 -3.30 -7.42
CA GLY A 118 9.44 -3.29 -8.23
C GLY A 118 9.55 -2.11 -9.21
N ASP A 119 10.51 -2.16 -10.12
CA ASP A 119 10.73 -1.07 -11.07
C ASP A 119 10.60 -1.57 -12.51
N MET A 120 9.68 -0.97 -13.27
CA MET A 120 9.55 -1.19 -14.73
C MET A 120 9.39 0.16 -15.44
N ARG A 121 10.29 1.10 -15.12
CA ARG A 121 10.24 2.54 -15.40
C ARG A 121 9.08 3.22 -14.68
N LYS A 122 9.21 3.36 -13.35
CA LYS A 122 8.27 3.96 -12.37
C LYS A 122 7.04 4.68 -12.92
N ALA A 123 7.20 5.63 -13.83
CA ALA A 123 6.11 6.40 -14.40
C ALA A 123 5.05 5.57 -15.14
N ILE A 124 5.41 4.57 -15.96
CA ILE A 124 4.43 3.79 -16.75
C ILE A 124 3.60 2.91 -15.81
N ARG A 125 4.28 2.15 -14.97
CA ARG A 125 3.63 1.30 -13.96
C ARG A 125 2.76 2.14 -13.02
N GLN A 126 3.28 3.26 -12.53
CA GLN A 126 2.54 4.14 -11.64
C GLN A 126 1.26 4.62 -12.31
N ARG A 127 1.32 5.10 -13.55
CA ARG A 127 0.11 5.54 -14.27
C ARG A 127 -0.91 4.43 -14.50
N ALA A 128 -0.45 3.22 -14.82
CA ALA A 128 -1.34 2.07 -14.92
C ALA A 128 -1.99 1.73 -13.56
N LEU A 129 -1.23 1.84 -12.46
CA LEU A 129 -1.72 1.61 -11.10
C LEU A 129 -2.45 2.81 -10.48
N ASP A 130 -2.38 4.02 -11.06
CA ASP A 130 -3.13 5.20 -10.59
C ASP A 130 -4.64 4.99 -10.73
N GLY A 131 -5.04 4.03 -11.56
CA GLY A 131 -6.41 3.53 -11.66
C GLY A 131 -6.81 2.59 -10.52
N VAL A 132 -5.86 2.01 -9.79
CA VAL A 132 -6.10 1.14 -8.63
C VAL A 132 -6.21 2.02 -7.38
N LEU A 133 -7.32 1.90 -6.68
CA LEU A 133 -7.56 2.58 -5.40
C LEU A 133 -6.84 1.87 -4.26
N GLU A 134 -7.00 0.55 -4.19
CA GLU A 134 -6.29 -0.28 -3.22
C GLU A 134 -6.29 -1.75 -3.63
N PHE A 135 -5.41 -2.52 -2.99
CA PHE A 135 -5.48 -3.98 -2.99
C PHE A 135 -6.10 -4.44 -1.69
N ARG A 136 -7.00 -5.42 -1.75
CA ARG A 136 -7.62 -6.04 -0.57
C ARG A 136 -7.37 -7.54 -0.60
N VAL A 137 -7.26 -8.14 0.58
CA VAL A 137 -7.02 -9.57 0.75
C VAL A 137 -8.07 -10.20 1.65
N MET A 138 -8.58 -11.36 1.27
CA MET A 138 -9.56 -12.11 2.05
C MET A 138 -9.13 -13.57 2.13
N ALA A 139 -9.30 -14.19 3.29
CA ALA A 139 -9.19 -15.64 3.46
C ALA A 139 -10.57 -16.29 3.43
N SER A 140 -10.69 -17.42 2.74
CA SER A 140 -11.89 -18.25 2.70
C SER A 140 -11.55 -19.70 3.09
N PRO A 141 -12.21 -20.30 4.10
CA PRO A 141 -13.37 -19.77 4.82
C PRO A 141 -13.03 -18.70 5.87
N THR A 142 -11.90 -18.79 6.57
CA THR A 142 -11.39 -17.78 7.52
C THR A 142 -9.85 -17.86 7.65
N TRP A 143 -9.23 -16.84 8.24
CA TRP A 143 -7.77 -16.81 8.51
C TRP A 143 -7.30 -17.86 9.53
N ASP A 144 -8.20 -18.32 10.41
CA ASP A 144 -7.89 -19.29 11.48
C ASP A 144 -8.08 -20.75 11.05
N SER A 145 -8.40 -20.99 9.77
CA SER A 145 -8.62 -22.34 9.26
C SER A 145 -7.31 -23.06 8.98
N ASP A 146 -7.26 -24.38 9.22
CA ASP A 146 -6.09 -25.22 8.91
C ASP A 146 -5.62 -25.07 7.47
N ARG A 147 -6.58 -24.91 6.55
CA ARG A 147 -6.34 -24.53 5.16
C ARG A 147 -7.34 -23.48 4.71
N PHE A 148 -6.88 -22.49 3.97
CA PHE A 148 -7.73 -21.47 3.37
C PHE A 148 -7.24 -21.05 1.97
N ARG A 149 -8.17 -20.53 1.18
CA ARG A 149 -7.89 -19.85 -0.08
C ARG A 149 -7.72 -18.36 0.18
N LEU A 150 -6.78 -17.75 -0.51
CA LEU A 150 -6.65 -16.30 -0.52
C LEU A 150 -7.28 -15.74 -1.77
N ARG A 151 -8.02 -14.65 -1.62
CA ARG A 151 -8.43 -13.80 -2.73
C ARG A 151 -7.80 -12.44 -2.58
N ILE A 152 -7.10 -12.01 -3.62
CA ILE A 152 -6.55 -10.65 -3.72
C ILE A 152 -7.39 -9.89 -4.74
N THR A 153 -8.05 -8.84 -4.30
CA THR A 153 -8.87 -7.98 -5.16
C THR A 153 -8.15 -6.65 -5.37
N ALA A 154 -7.85 -6.31 -6.61
CA ALA A 154 -7.48 -4.94 -6.99
C ALA A 154 -8.76 -4.13 -7.21
N VAL A 155 -9.06 -3.20 -6.29
CA VAL A 155 -10.21 -2.30 -6.42
C VAL A 155 -9.77 -1.09 -7.23
N THR A 156 -10.45 -0.82 -8.34
CA THR A 156 -10.11 0.25 -9.29
C THR A 156 -11.16 1.35 -9.31
N LYS A 157 -10.77 2.55 -9.74
CA LYS A 157 -11.71 3.64 -10.07
C LYS A 157 -12.65 3.16 -11.17
N ALA A 158 -13.93 3.54 -11.10
CA ALA A 158 -14.89 3.22 -12.17
C ALA A 158 -14.45 3.74 -13.56
N SER A 159 -13.68 4.84 -13.60
CA SER A 159 -13.09 5.37 -14.84
C SER A 159 -11.97 4.51 -15.43
N SER A 160 -11.37 3.63 -14.64
CA SER A 160 -10.22 2.80 -15.03
C SER A 160 -10.64 1.41 -15.50
N LEU A 161 -11.70 0.84 -14.91
CA LEU A 161 -12.32 -0.40 -15.33
C LEU A 161 -13.82 -0.14 -15.58
N PRO A 162 -14.24 -0.03 -16.85
CA PRO A 162 -15.66 0.17 -17.16
C PRO A 162 -16.48 -1.07 -16.79
N PRO A 163 -17.78 -0.90 -16.48
CA PRO A 163 -18.66 -2.02 -16.13
C PRO A 163 -18.66 -3.11 -17.19
N ARG A 164 -18.53 -4.36 -16.76
CA ARG A 164 -18.45 -5.53 -17.66
C ARG A 164 -19.71 -5.73 -18.50
N ASP A 165 -20.85 -5.20 -18.07
CA ASP A 165 -22.12 -5.32 -18.79
C ASP A 165 -22.20 -4.41 -20.04
N ILE A 166 -21.37 -3.36 -20.11
CA ILE A 166 -21.35 -2.43 -21.25
C ILE A 166 -20.59 -3.02 -22.45
N THR A 167 -19.62 -3.90 -22.21
CA THR A 167 -18.77 -4.47 -23.26
C THR A 167 -19.54 -5.39 -24.20
N GLY A 168 -20.54 -6.13 -23.69
CA GLY A 168 -21.43 -6.96 -24.50
C GLY A 168 -22.31 -6.18 -25.48
N ALA A 169 -22.56 -4.88 -25.24
CA ALA A 169 -23.36 -4.02 -26.11
C ALA A 169 -22.55 -3.34 -27.23
N LEU A 170 -21.21 -3.25 -27.08
CA LEU A 170 -20.30 -2.55 -28.01
C LEU A 170 -19.68 -3.45 -29.09
N ALA A 171 -19.87 -4.76 -28.99
CA ALA A 171 -19.42 -5.80 -29.94
C ALA A 171 -20.00 -5.65 -31.38
N GLY A 172 -20.85 -4.65 -31.63
CA GLY A 172 -21.43 -4.35 -32.94
C GLY A 172 -20.71 -3.28 -33.76
N SER A 173 -19.57 -2.74 -33.30
CA SER A 173 -18.98 -1.51 -33.88
C SER A 173 -17.99 -1.70 -35.06
N GLY A 174 -17.73 -2.93 -35.51
CA GLY A 174 -16.95 -3.20 -36.73
C GLY A 174 -15.46 -2.84 -36.66
N ARG A 175 -14.94 -2.51 -35.48
CA ARG A 175 -13.49 -2.43 -35.22
C ARG A 175 -12.95 -3.86 -35.10
N PRO A 176 -11.74 -4.18 -35.61
CA PRO A 176 -11.10 -5.45 -35.27
C PRO A 176 -10.92 -5.47 -33.76
N GLU A 177 -11.72 -6.28 -33.06
CA GLU A 177 -11.51 -6.51 -31.64
C GLU A 177 -10.12 -7.15 -31.51
N PRO A 178 -9.21 -6.63 -30.66
CA PRO A 178 -8.02 -7.39 -30.33
C PRO A 178 -8.52 -8.73 -29.79
N SER A 179 -8.04 -9.81 -30.40
CA SER A 179 -8.53 -11.13 -30.03
C SER A 179 -8.16 -11.37 -28.57
N SER A 180 -9.02 -12.08 -27.84
CA SER A 180 -8.67 -12.56 -26.49
C SER A 180 -7.31 -13.30 -26.49
N GLU A 181 -6.93 -13.90 -27.63
CA GLU A 181 -5.65 -14.58 -27.83
C GLU A 181 -4.45 -13.61 -27.85
N ASP A 182 -4.60 -12.42 -28.43
CA ASP A 182 -3.53 -11.40 -28.47
C ASP A 182 -3.15 -10.90 -27.07
N VAL A 183 -4.15 -10.75 -26.20
CA VAL A 183 -3.96 -10.29 -24.81
C VAL A 183 -3.50 -11.44 -23.90
N ALA A 184 -3.98 -12.67 -24.14
CA ALA A 184 -3.71 -13.82 -23.28
C ALA A 184 -2.22 -14.18 -23.13
N HIS A 185 -1.37 -13.81 -24.09
CA HIS A 185 0.07 -14.10 -24.03
C HIS A 185 0.93 -12.93 -23.52
N MET A 186 0.32 -11.77 -23.26
CA MET A 186 1.05 -10.60 -22.79
C MET A 186 1.72 -10.87 -21.44
N GLN A 187 2.96 -10.41 -21.31
CA GLN A 187 3.64 -10.37 -20.02
C GLN A 187 3.17 -9.15 -19.24
N ILE A 188 3.26 -9.18 -17.91
CA ILE A 188 2.77 -8.08 -17.05
C ILE A 188 3.37 -6.70 -17.41
N ALA A 189 4.61 -6.69 -17.92
CA ALA A 189 5.28 -5.48 -18.41
C ALA A 189 4.53 -4.83 -19.59
N ASP A 190 4.07 -5.65 -20.53
CA ASP A 190 3.33 -5.21 -21.70
C ASP A 190 1.90 -4.82 -21.32
N VAL A 191 1.30 -5.53 -20.36
CA VAL A 191 -0.01 -5.18 -19.80
C VAL A 191 0.00 -3.78 -19.18
N TYR A 192 1.02 -3.42 -18.38
CA TYR A 192 1.14 -2.06 -17.83
C TYR A 192 1.24 -1.00 -18.94
N LYS A 193 2.01 -1.26 -19.99
CA LYS A 193 2.16 -0.34 -21.11
C LYS A 193 0.86 -0.17 -21.89
N ALA A 194 0.13 -1.27 -22.11
CA ALA A 194 -1.14 -1.25 -22.79
C ALA A 194 -2.21 -0.51 -21.98
N LEU A 195 -2.31 -0.75 -20.66
CA LEU A 195 -3.26 -0.04 -19.78
C LEU A 195 -3.05 1.48 -19.73
N ASP A 196 -1.81 1.95 -19.87
CA ASP A 196 -1.44 3.37 -19.92
C ASP A 196 -1.88 4.06 -21.22
N GLN A 197 -1.98 3.30 -22.32
CA GLN A 197 -2.24 3.84 -23.67
C GLN A 197 -3.66 3.57 -24.16
N GLU A 198 -4.29 2.52 -23.65
CA GLU A 198 -5.56 2.02 -24.16
C GLU A 198 -6.73 2.83 -23.60
N THR A 199 -7.61 3.24 -24.51
CA THR A 199 -8.82 4.02 -24.21
C THR A 199 -10.10 3.24 -24.51
N ASP A 200 -10.00 2.15 -25.28
CA ASP A 200 -11.13 1.29 -25.62
C ASP A 200 -11.61 0.50 -24.39
N PRO A 201 -12.89 0.69 -23.98
CA PRO A 201 -13.44 0.02 -22.80
C PRO A 201 -13.33 -1.50 -22.81
N HIS A 202 -13.54 -2.14 -23.97
CA HIS A 202 -13.53 -3.60 -24.09
C HIS A 202 -12.11 -4.14 -23.89
N VAL A 203 -11.14 -3.52 -24.55
CA VAL A 203 -9.72 -3.92 -24.46
C VAL A 203 -9.19 -3.70 -23.05
N ARG A 204 -9.62 -2.61 -22.38
CA ARG A 204 -9.24 -2.36 -20.98
C ARG A 204 -9.73 -3.45 -20.03
N VAL A 205 -10.94 -3.99 -20.21
CA VAL A 205 -11.42 -5.12 -19.41
C VAL A 205 -10.52 -6.34 -19.60
N LEU A 206 -10.21 -6.70 -20.86
CA LEU A 206 -9.30 -7.82 -21.16
C LEU A 206 -7.89 -7.62 -20.56
N LEU A 207 -7.37 -6.38 -20.61
CA LEU A 207 -6.07 -6.05 -20.03
C LEU A 207 -6.07 -6.15 -18.50
N TRP A 208 -7.16 -5.77 -17.83
CA TRP A 208 -7.31 -5.93 -16.38
C TRP A 208 -7.47 -7.39 -15.96
N ASP A 209 -8.20 -8.20 -16.72
CA ASP A 209 -8.29 -9.65 -16.51
C ASP A 209 -6.90 -10.29 -16.67
N ARG A 210 -6.18 -9.92 -17.73
CA ARG A 210 -4.82 -10.39 -17.96
C ARG A 210 -3.85 -9.92 -16.87
N PHE A 211 -4.04 -8.72 -16.33
CA PHE A 211 -3.27 -8.23 -15.19
C PHE A 211 -3.48 -9.13 -13.97
N ALA A 212 -4.72 -9.49 -13.64
CA ALA A 212 -5.04 -10.44 -12.58
C ALA A 212 -4.37 -11.81 -12.83
N ASP A 213 -4.52 -12.38 -14.03
CA ASP A 213 -3.89 -13.67 -14.39
C ASP A 213 -2.38 -13.66 -14.21
N CYS A 214 -1.73 -12.56 -14.63
CA CYS A 214 -0.29 -12.39 -14.49
C CYS A 214 0.14 -12.36 -13.03
N LEU A 215 -0.63 -11.70 -12.15
CA LEU A 215 -0.34 -11.69 -10.71
C LEU A 215 -0.62 -13.05 -10.08
N GLU A 216 -1.73 -13.69 -10.42
CA GLU A 216 -2.08 -15.02 -9.92
C GLU A 216 -1.00 -16.05 -10.28
N GLY A 217 -0.49 -16.02 -11.52
CA GLY A 217 0.60 -16.89 -11.97
C GLY A 217 1.94 -16.68 -11.24
N MET A 218 2.13 -15.58 -10.52
CA MET A 218 3.30 -15.35 -9.67
C MET A 218 3.11 -15.87 -8.25
N ALA A 219 1.88 -16.18 -7.85
CA ALA A 219 1.56 -16.64 -6.52
C ALA A 219 2.13 -18.05 -6.29
N GLN A 220 2.61 -18.31 -5.08
CA GLN A 220 3.15 -19.60 -4.69
C GLN A 220 2.51 -20.02 -3.36
N PRO A 221 1.37 -20.72 -3.37
CA PRO A 221 0.71 -21.17 -2.15
C PRO A 221 1.66 -21.96 -1.22
N GLN A 222 1.77 -21.54 0.03
CA GLN A 222 2.64 -22.12 1.05
C GLN A 222 1.89 -22.36 2.37
N GLY A 223 2.30 -23.40 3.11
CA GLY A 223 1.74 -23.73 4.42
C GLY A 223 0.24 -24.01 4.38
N CYS A 224 -0.54 -23.18 5.09
CA CYS A 224 -2.00 -23.27 5.17
C CYS A 224 -2.73 -22.69 3.94
N VAL A 225 -2.04 -22.02 3.01
CA VAL A 225 -2.68 -21.50 1.80
C VAL A 225 -2.90 -22.63 0.79
N SER A 226 -4.15 -22.89 0.40
CA SER A 226 -4.49 -23.91 -0.60
C SER A 226 -4.46 -23.39 -2.03
N SER A 227 -4.87 -22.14 -2.25
CA SER A 227 -4.84 -21.47 -3.55
C SER A 227 -4.88 -19.96 -3.36
N ILE A 228 -4.49 -19.23 -4.40
CA ILE A 228 -4.56 -17.77 -4.47
C ILE A 228 -5.33 -17.44 -5.74
N GLU A 229 -6.39 -16.66 -5.60
CA GLU A 229 -7.19 -16.10 -6.70
C GLU A 229 -6.91 -14.59 -6.75
N VAL A 230 -6.66 -14.04 -7.94
CA VAL A 230 -6.53 -12.59 -8.11
C VAL A 230 -7.66 -12.09 -9.00
N GLU A 231 -8.31 -11.00 -8.62
CA GLU A 231 -9.36 -10.38 -9.42
C GLU A 231 -9.22 -8.85 -9.46
N VAL A 232 -9.75 -8.23 -10.51
CA VAL A 232 -9.86 -6.77 -10.62
C VAL A 232 -11.33 -6.40 -10.71
N LEU A 233 -11.76 -5.53 -9.80
CA LEU A 233 -13.13 -5.03 -9.72
C LEU A 233 -13.11 -3.50 -9.71
N SER A 234 -14.14 -2.90 -10.32
CA SER A 234 -14.38 -1.46 -10.14
C SER A 234 -14.95 -1.20 -8.76
N GLU A 235 -14.80 0.02 -8.24
CA GLU A 235 -15.36 0.43 -6.96
C GLU A 235 -16.89 0.28 -6.90
N ASP A 236 -17.56 0.40 -8.05
CA ASP A 236 -19.01 0.22 -8.19
C ASP A 236 -19.43 -1.26 -8.14
N GLU A 237 -18.56 -2.18 -8.57
CA GLU A 237 -18.79 -3.63 -8.54
C GLU A 237 -18.34 -4.27 -7.22
N TYR A 238 -17.47 -3.60 -6.45
CA TYR A 238 -16.94 -4.14 -5.21
C TYR A 238 -17.97 -4.06 -4.07
N LYS A 239 -18.54 -5.21 -3.72
CA LYS A 239 -19.65 -5.28 -2.76
C LYS A 239 -19.21 -4.92 -1.35
N TYR A 240 -20.07 -4.19 -0.65
CA TYR A 240 -19.86 -3.87 0.77
C TYR A 240 -19.71 -5.11 1.68
N SER A 241 -20.35 -6.23 1.33
CA SER A 241 -20.18 -7.51 2.04
C SER A 241 -18.75 -8.04 1.96
N ASP A 242 -18.11 -7.88 0.81
CA ASP A 242 -16.74 -8.33 0.56
C ASP A 242 -15.75 -7.35 1.19
N TRP A 243 -16.02 -6.04 1.10
CA TRP A 243 -15.28 -5.01 1.83
C TRP A 243 -15.15 -5.30 3.33
N ARG A 244 -16.24 -5.71 3.97
CA ARG A 244 -16.26 -6.03 5.41
C ARG A 244 -15.50 -7.30 5.79
N ARG A 245 -15.27 -8.20 4.84
CA ARG A 245 -14.62 -9.51 5.06
C ARG A 245 -13.18 -9.54 4.58
N SER A 246 -12.78 -8.54 3.83
CA SER A 246 -11.43 -8.36 3.31
C SER A 246 -10.70 -7.28 4.09
N GLU A 247 -9.39 -7.38 4.02
CA GLU A 247 -8.46 -6.51 4.73
C GLU A 247 -7.62 -5.75 3.71
N SER A 248 -7.29 -4.49 4.02
CA SER A 248 -6.47 -3.69 3.10
C SER A 248 -5.06 -4.26 3.03
N LEU A 249 -4.62 -4.62 1.83
CA LEU A 249 -3.28 -5.11 1.52
C LEU A 249 -2.38 -3.91 1.27
N ASN A 250 -1.94 -3.28 2.36
CA ASN A 250 -1.11 -2.09 2.27
C ASN A 250 0.31 -2.44 1.80
N LEU A 251 0.61 -2.16 0.53
CA LEU A 251 1.89 -2.47 -0.11
C LEU A 251 3.07 -1.69 0.49
N GLU A 252 2.83 -0.50 1.06
CA GLU A 252 3.84 0.24 1.81
C GLU A 252 4.12 -0.46 3.14
N ALA A 253 3.07 -0.89 3.83
CA ALA A 253 3.16 -1.54 5.14
C ALA A 253 4.00 -2.83 5.14
N LEU A 254 3.95 -3.62 4.07
CA LEU A 254 4.61 -4.93 3.94
C LEU A 254 6.14 -4.82 3.67
N SER A 255 6.77 -3.73 4.11
CA SER A 255 8.21 -3.48 4.01
C SER A 255 9.04 -4.43 4.89
N PRO A 256 10.32 -4.68 4.52
CA PRO A 256 11.27 -5.30 5.44
C PRO A 256 11.41 -4.43 6.70
N VAL A 257 11.53 -5.06 7.86
CA VAL A 257 11.90 -4.35 9.10
C VAL A 257 13.37 -3.98 8.99
N VAL A 258 13.71 -2.69 9.10
CA VAL A 258 15.11 -2.27 9.21
C VAL A 258 15.64 -2.80 10.54
N PRO A 259 16.74 -3.59 10.55
CA PRO A 259 17.35 -4.06 11.79
C PRO A 259 17.57 -2.88 12.73
N SER A 260 17.26 -3.06 14.01
CA SER A 260 17.79 -2.17 15.03
C SER A 260 19.30 -2.29 14.98
N SER A 261 19.99 -1.29 14.41
CA SER A 261 21.40 -1.07 14.71
C SER A 261 21.50 -1.06 16.23
N GLN A 262 22.15 -2.07 16.80
CA GLN A 262 22.46 -2.11 18.22
C GLN A 262 23.32 -0.86 18.50
N GLU A 263 22.81 0.00 19.37
CA GLU A 263 23.61 1.02 20.06
C GLU A 263 24.54 0.30 21.05
#